data_AF-A0A239EYW3-F1
#
_entry.id   AF-A0A239EYW3-F1
#
_cell.length_a   1.000
_cell.length_b   1.000
_cell.length_c   1.000
_cell.angle_alpha   90.00
_cell.angle_beta   90.00
_cell.angle_gamma   90.00
#
_symmetry.space_group_name_H-M   'P 1'
#
loop_
_entity.id
_entity.type
_entity.pdbx_description
1 polymer ?
#
loop_
_entity_poly.entity_id
_entity_poly.type
_entity_poly.pdbx_seq_one_letter_code
_entity_poly.pdbx_strand_id
1 'polypeptide(L)'
;PARQAGGVSSTWVTSQWKYRPFPGQLSVEINTWELETLANELLTIPKSTFQTFDCRDWNAIGDLVNLLRSMEGAEYLARREDVNILVELGRIGARQFPWQRGYVGLPPLYRSAFIYGQGECAAYLQQAANLTPSDMTLVGFSLLSVLYPEPGIRPATDMDLIHEWGITRNTLEQTLARISRPISVARTHAADLRAMDLATAYKPSILRQHPCLLVGHRARTMMAPLPDLIMDRVTNGLFYDVVGGGGAVRDEVGRKFESYALDLLTQMLPAVQFDPESSYRTPLGPIATPDILMRDQCGAVSLAIECKASRMSVAARFGEAPGEDRGYEEIAKGVMQLWRFYAHSRLGLASMRVADDVRLLILTLDEWFAGRSTIIPQIIERAHVLADASAHAISLEDRLPVAFCTISELEDVLRTATEASLLATVEIASGERVGWIFSSLHQDVQFAKTEPKDYPFQEALGSLLPWFGRLKDLGDDEL
;
A
#
# COMPACT_ATOMS: atom_id res chain seq x y z
N PRO A 1 -3.26 -1.05 47.05
CA PRO A 1 -1.86 -1.32 46.66
C PRO A 1 -1.75 -1.33 45.12
N ALA A 2 -1.53 -0.13 44.57
CA ALA A 2 -1.46 0.16 43.16
C ALA A 2 -0.30 -0.60 42.50
N ARG A 3 -0.56 -1.23 41.35
CA ARG A 3 0.48 -1.68 40.43
C ARG A 3 0.54 -0.66 39.30
N GLN A 4 1.73 -0.07 39.16
CA GLN A 4 2.11 0.87 38.12
C GLN A 4 1.82 0.31 36.73
N ALA A 5 1.07 1.06 35.94
CA ALA A 5 1.04 0.93 34.49
C ALA A 5 2.37 1.45 33.96
N GLY A 6 3.13 0.58 33.28
CA GLY A 6 4.35 0.96 32.58
C GLY A 6 4.00 1.66 31.27
N GLY A 7 4.65 2.79 31.01
CA GLY A 7 4.49 3.59 29.80
C GLY A 7 4.69 2.79 28.51
N VAL A 8 3.90 3.17 27.51
CA VAL A 8 3.89 2.59 26.17
C VAL A 8 5.14 3.04 25.42
N SER A 9 6.14 2.16 25.35
CA SER A 9 7.29 2.29 24.43
C SER A 9 6.83 2.04 23.00
N SER A 10 7.18 2.96 22.09
CA SER A 10 6.85 2.99 20.66
C SER A 10 7.60 1.96 19.80
N THR A 11 7.58 0.70 20.21
CA THR A 11 8.13 -0.43 19.46
C THR A 11 7.02 -1.44 19.19
N TRP A 12 6.25 -1.19 18.13
CA TRP A 12 5.33 -2.17 17.57
C TRP A 12 6.15 -3.31 16.98
N VAL A 13 6.20 -4.42 17.71
CA VAL A 13 6.94 -5.63 17.34
C VAL A 13 6.32 -6.23 16.09
N THR A 14 7.05 -6.23 14.97
CA THR A 14 6.79 -7.16 13.87
C THR A 14 6.89 -8.58 14.42
N SER A 15 5.78 -9.31 14.52
CA SER A 15 5.78 -10.67 15.05
C SER A 15 6.44 -11.65 14.06
N GLN A 16 7.77 -11.72 14.07
CA GLN A 16 8.49 -12.87 13.56
C GLN A 16 8.45 -13.96 14.64
N TRP A 17 7.68 -15.02 14.43
CA TRP A 17 7.62 -16.18 15.32
C TRP A 17 8.91 -16.99 15.17
N LYS A 18 9.97 -16.62 15.90
CA LYS A 18 11.27 -17.31 15.85
C LYS A 18 11.33 -18.44 16.86
N TYR A 19 11.21 -19.68 16.38
CA TYR A 19 11.59 -20.88 17.13
C TYR A 19 13.11 -21.10 17.03
N ARG A 20 13.79 -21.36 18.15
CA ARG A 20 15.19 -21.84 18.15
C ARG A 20 15.20 -23.38 18.24
N PRO A 21 15.66 -24.11 17.21
CA PRO A 21 15.71 -25.57 17.26
C PRO A 21 16.95 -26.09 17.99
N PHE A 22 16.85 -27.36 18.43
CA PHE A 22 17.98 -28.19 18.79
C PHE A 22 18.84 -28.51 17.54
N PRO A 23 20.14 -28.84 17.69
CA PRO A 23 21.04 -29.04 16.56
C PRO A 23 20.58 -30.21 15.67
N GLY A 24 20.25 -29.93 14.40
CA GLY A 24 19.95 -30.94 13.38
C GLY A 24 18.59 -30.83 12.67
N GLN A 25 17.68 -29.96 13.11
CA GLN A 25 16.46 -29.62 12.38
C GLN A 25 16.57 -28.20 11.81
N LEU A 26 16.28 -28.03 10.52
CA LEU A 26 16.06 -26.71 9.92
C LEU A 26 15.02 -25.97 10.78
N SER A 27 15.35 -24.78 11.27
CA SER A 27 14.39 -23.92 11.97
C SER A 27 13.20 -23.68 11.05
N VAL A 28 12.01 -24.16 11.41
CA VAL A 28 10.79 -23.87 10.65
C VAL A 28 10.38 -22.44 10.98
N GLU A 29 10.83 -21.50 10.15
CA GLU A 29 10.30 -20.15 10.12
C GLU A 29 9.00 -20.18 9.31
N ILE A 30 7.90 -19.76 9.94
CA ILE A 30 6.55 -19.73 9.35
C ILE A 30 6.21 -18.29 9.04
N ASN A 31 5.95 -17.99 7.77
CA ASN A 31 5.65 -16.64 7.35
C ASN A 31 4.14 -16.39 7.25
N THR A 32 3.72 -15.15 7.52
CA THR A 32 2.30 -14.77 7.53
C THR A 32 1.62 -14.87 6.16
N TRP A 33 2.34 -14.62 5.06
CA TRP A 33 1.79 -14.83 3.71
C TRP A 33 1.54 -16.31 3.37
N GLU A 34 2.24 -17.24 4.02
CA GLU A 34 2.00 -18.68 3.88
C GLU A 34 0.76 -19.07 4.66
N LEU A 35 0.59 -18.51 5.87
CA LEU A 35 -0.64 -18.65 6.66
C LEU A 35 -1.86 -18.08 5.93
N GLU A 36 -1.71 -16.97 5.20
CA GLU A 36 -2.78 -16.42 4.34
C GLU A 36 -3.20 -17.40 3.25
N THR A 37 -2.24 -18.03 2.56
CA THR A 37 -2.55 -19.06 1.57
C THR A 37 -3.25 -20.25 2.22
N LEU A 38 -2.68 -20.82 3.30
CA LEU A 38 -3.26 -21.97 4.01
C LEU A 38 -4.65 -21.68 4.56
N ALA A 39 -4.91 -20.48 5.09
CA ALA A 39 -6.22 -20.11 5.60
C ALA A 39 -7.27 -20.09 4.50
N ASN A 40 -6.92 -19.61 3.30
CA ASN A 40 -7.83 -19.65 2.15
C ASN A 40 -8.03 -21.06 1.61
N GLU A 41 -6.99 -21.89 1.53
CA GLU A 41 -7.15 -23.31 1.16
C GLU A 41 -8.01 -24.06 2.19
N LEU A 42 -7.86 -23.75 3.49
CA LEU A 42 -8.69 -24.35 4.52
C LEU A 42 -10.18 -24.02 4.32
N LEU A 43 -10.54 -22.90 3.71
CA LEU A 43 -11.93 -22.58 3.42
C LEU A 43 -12.51 -23.47 2.31
N THR A 44 -11.71 -23.99 1.40
CA THR A 44 -12.20 -24.81 0.27
C THR A 44 -12.29 -26.30 0.61
N ILE A 45 -11.54 -26.77 1.61
CA ILE A 45 -11.48 -28.19 1.98
C ILE A 45 -12.79 -28.65 2.67
N PRO A 46 -13.45 -29.71 2.17
CA PRO A 46 -14.59 -30.35 2.85
C PRO A 46 -14.25 -30.75 4.29
N LYS A 47 -15.13 -30.45 5.24
CA LYS A 47 -14.91 -30.79 6.65
C LYS A 47 -15.47 -32.18 6.94
N SER A 48 -14.62 -33.10 7.37
CA SER A 48 -15.06 -34.40 7.89
C SER A 48 -15.33 -34.29 9.40
N THR A 49 -16.27 -35.09 9.90
CA THR A 49 -16.58 -35.17 11.35
C THR A 49 -15.58 -35.98 12.15
N PHE A 50 -14.63 -36.69 11.51
CA PHE A 50 -13.82 -37.73 12.16
C PHE A 50 -12.32 -37.45 12.19
N GLN A 51 -11.82 -36.45 11.45
CA GLN A 51 -10.43 -36.05 11.47
C GLN A 51 -10.32 -34.57 11.83
N THR A 52 -9.85 -34.31 13.05
CA THR A 52 -9.49 -32.97 13.51
C THR A 52 -7.99 -32.80 13.40
N PHE A 53 -7.56 -31.76 12.71
CA PHE A 53 -6.16 -31.33 12.69
C PHE A 53 -5.88 -30.50 13.95
N ASP A 54 -4.89 -30.89 14.75
CA ASP A 54 -4.54 -30.16 15.96
C ASP A 54 -3.64 -28.96 15.63
N CYS A 55 -4.25 -27.78 15.51
CA CYS A 55 -3.53 -26.54 15.25
C CYS A 55 -2.62 -26.07 16.41
N ARG A 56 -2.61 -26.78 17.55
CA ARG A 56 -1.71 -26.48 18.68
C ARG A 56 -0.37 -27.19 18.55
N ASP A 57 -0.27 -28.20 17.69
CA ASP A 57 1.01 -28.85 17.39
C ASP A 57 1.77 -28.04 16.34
N TRP A 58 2.84 -27.38 16.80
CA TRP A 58 3.71 -26.58 15.95
C TRP A 58 4.35 -27.40 14.84
N ASN A 59 4.68 -28.68 15.08
CA ASN A 59 5.27 -29.54 14.07
C ASN A 59 4.27 -29.84 12.95
N ALA A 60 3.00 -30.07 13.29
CA ALA A 60 1.95 -30.29 12.31
C ALA A 60 1.74 -29.06 11.40
N ILE A 61 1.81 -27.85 11.96
CA ILE A 61 1.78 -26.62 11.15
C ILE A 61 3.05 -26.52 10.28
N GLY A 62 4.22 -26.84 10.83
CA GLY A 62 5.48 -26.84 10.09
C GLY A 62 5.47 -27.81 8.89
N ASP A 63 4.94 -29.01 9.08
CA ASP A 63 4.76 -30.00 8.01
C ASP A 63 3.80 -29.48 6.93
N LEU A 64 2.70 -28.83 7.34
CA LEU A 64 1.74 -28.23 6.41
C LEU A 64 2.37 -27.11 5.58
N VAL A 65 3.17 -26.24 6.19
CA VAL A 65 3.89 -25.17 5.48
C VAL A 65 4.94 -25.76 4.53
N ASN A 66 5.66 -26.80 4.93
CA ASN A 66 6.63 -27.47 4.06
C ASN A 66 5.95 -28.17 2.87
N LEU A 67 4.75 -28.73 3.08
CA LEU A 67 3.93 -29.29 2.01
C LEU A 67 3.47 -28.19 1.04
N LEU A 68 3.00 -27.05 1.55
CA LEU A 68 2.67 -25.90 0.72
C LEU A 68 3.86 -25.44 -0.12
N ARG A 69 5.05 -25.28 0.49
CA ARG A 69 6.27 -24.89 -0.22
C ARG A 69 6.66 -25.88 -1.31
N SER A 70 6.51 -27.18 -1.03
CA SER A 70 6.82 -28.25 -1.98
C SER A 70 5.84 -28.24 -3.16
N MET A 71 4.56 -28.00 -2.90
CA MET A 71 3.53 -27.83 -3.93
C MET A 71 3.76 -26.57 -4.78
N GLU A 72 3.99 -25.40 -4.16
CA GLU A 72 4.31 -24.15 -4.86
C GLU A 72 5.59 -24.30 -5.71
N GLY A 73 6.60 -25.01 -5.19
CA GLY A 73 7.82 -25.35 -5.92
C GLY A 73 7.56 -26.25 -7.13
N ALA A 74 6.69 -27.26 -6.99
CA ALA A 74 6.30 -28.13 -8.10
C ALA A 74 5.49 -27.37 -9.17
N GLU A 75 4.56 -26.50 -8.77
CA GLU A 75 3.82 -25.62 -9.67
C GLU A 75 4.77 -24.71 -10.47
N TYR A 76 5.76 -24.10 -9.80
CA TYR A 76 6.77 -23.31 -10.48
C TYR A 76 7.61 -24.15 -11.45
N LEU A 77 8.07 -25.34 -11.05
CA LEU A 77 8.86 -26.22 -11.92
C LEU A 77 8.10 -26.62 -13.20
N ALA A 78 6.78 -26.81 -13.10
CA ALA A 78 5.94 -27.17 -14.25
C ALA A 78 5.84 -26.05 -15.30
N ARG A 79 5.99 -24.78 -14.89
CA ARG A 79 5.87 -23.58 -15.75
C ARG A 79 7.18 -22.81 -15.92
N ARG A 80 8.29 -23.34 -15.41
CA ARG A 80 9.59 -22.64 -15.34
C ARG A 80 10.13 -22.21 -16.70
N GLU A 81 9.77 -22.94 -17.76
CA GLU A 81 10.28 -22.70 -19.11
C GLU A 81 9.53 -21.54 -19.78
N ASP A 82 8.32 -21.24 -19.31
CA ASP A 82 7.44 -20.20 -19.85
C ASP A 82 7.51 -18.89 -19.03
N VAL A 83 8.14 -18.92 -17.85
CA VAL A 83 8.13 -17.80 -16.90
C VAL A 83 9.53 -17.20 -16.72
N ASN A 84 9.66 -15.91 -16.98
CA ASN A 84 10.89 -15.17 -16.69
C ASN A 84 11.10 -15.06 -15.16
N ILE A 85 12.27 -15.48 -14.67
CA ILE A 85 12.61 -15.46 -13.24
C ILE A 85 12.46 -14.07 -12.60
N LEU A 86 12.77 -13.00 -13.32
CA LEU A 86 12.63 -11.63 -12.80
C LEU A 86 11.16 -11.22 -12.67
N VAL A 87 10.27 -11.73 -13.54
CA VAL A 87 8.81 -11.57 -13.38
C VAL A 87 8.33 -12.32 -12.14
N GLU A 88 8.83 -13.54 -11.92
CA GLU A 88 8.50 -14.33 -10.74
C GLU A 88 8.97 -13.65 -9.44
N LEU A 89 10.18 -13.07 -9.41
CA LEU A 89 10.67 -12.28 -8.27
C LEU A 89 9.73 -11.11 -7.93
N GLY A 90 9.17 -10.44 -8.94
CA GLY A 90 8.19 -9.36 -8.73
C GLY A 90 6.84 -9.84 -8.19
N ARG A 91 6.42 -11.06 -8.51
CA ARG A 91 5.22 -11.69 -7.95
C ARG A 91 5.46 -12.13 -6.50
N ILE A 92 6.63 -12.69 -6.21
CA ILE A 92 7.09 -13.01 -4.85
C ILE A 92 7.10 -11.73 -3.99
N GLY A 93 7.73 -10.65 -4.47
CA GLY A 93 7.76 -9.36 -3.78
C GLY A 93 6.36 -8.81 -3.49
N ALA A 94 5.47 -8.83 -4.48
CA ALA A 94 4.09 -8.35 -4.31
C ALA A 94 3.25 -9.19 -3.32
N ARG A 95 3.59 -10.46 -3.10
CA ARG A 95 3.00 -11.32 -2.05
C ARG A 95 3.59 -11.03 -0.67
N GLN A 96 4.92 -10.91 -0.57
CA GLN A 96 5.64 -10.91 0.70
C GLN A 96 5.80 -9.52 1.32
N PHE A 97 6.13 -8.49 0.53
CA PHE A 97 6.51 -7.18 1.05
C PHE A 97 5.41 -6.48 1.86
N PRO A 98 4.11 -6.54 1.50
CA PRO A 98 3.07 -5.96 2.35
C PRO A 98 3.04 -6.57 3.76
N TRP A 99 3.29 -7.88 3.88
CA TRP A 99 3.36 -8.56 5.18
C TRP A 99 4.62 -8.19 5.96
N GLN A 100 5.74 -7.98 5.28
CA GLN A 100 7.00 -7.57 5.92
C GLN A 100 6.96 -6.12 6.40
N ARG A 101 6.30 -5.23 5.64
CA ARG A 101 6.06 -3.83 6.02
C ARG A 101 5.04 -3.70 7.15
N GLY A 102 4.08 -4.62 7.19
CA GLY A 102 2.95 -4.57 8.11
C GLY A 102 1.85 -3.63 7.63
N TYR A 103 0.66 -3.78 8.22
CA TYR A 103 -0.55 -3.01 7.88
C TYR A 103 -0.97 -2.03 8.98
N VAL A 104 -0.29 -2.09 10.13
CA VAL A 104 -0.55 -1.24 11.28
C VAL A 104 0.56 -0.20 11.37
N GLY A 105 0.22 1.06 11.12
CA GLY A 105 1.18 2.15 11.20
C GLY A 105 0.51 3.51 11.06
N LEU A 106 1.17 4.54 11.59
CA LEU A 106 0.68 5.92 11.53
C LEU A 106 0.63 6.45 10.09
N PRO A 107 1.63 6.24 9.22
CA PRO A 107 1.56 6.75 7.85
C PRO A 107 0.43 6.14 7.01
N PRO A 108 0.22 4.81 6.95
CA PRO A 108 -0.93 4.24 6.27
C PRO A 108 -2.28 4.73 6.80
N LEU A 109 -2.40 4.90 8.13
CA LEU A 109 -3.62 5.40 8.76
C LEU A 109 -3.91 6.85 8.34
N TYR A 110 -2.95 7.76 8.52
CA TYR A 110 -3.11 9.16 8.14
C TYR A 110 -3.36 9.31 6.64
N ARG A 111 -2.56 8.65 5.80
CA ARG A 111 -2.71 8.70 4.34
C ARG A 111 -4.11 8.26 3.91
N SER A 112 -4.62 7.15 4.47
CA SER A 112 -5.97 6.68 4.16
C SER A 112 -7.06 7.67 4.60
N ALA A 113 -6.93 8.26 5.80
CA ALA A 113 -7.86 9.25 6.31
C ALA A 113 -7.81 10.57 5.52
N PHE A 114 -6.62 10.99 5.07
CA PHE A 114 -6.46 12.22 4.30
C PHE A 114 -7.01 12.08 2.88
N ILE A 115 -6.73 10.96 2.22
CA ILE A 115 -7.13 10.73 0.82
C ILE A 115 -8.63 10.38 0.74
N TYR A 116 -9.12 9.49 1.59
CA TYR A 116 -10.50 8.97 1.47
C TYR A 116 -11.47 9.57 2.48
N GLY A 117 -10.99 10.14 3.59
CA GLY A 117 -11.79 10.56 4.74
C GLY A 117 -12.58 11.85 4.58
N GLN A 118 -12.50 12.52 3.43
CA GLN A 118 -13.09 13.84 3.21
C GLN A 118 -13.75 13.95 1.83
N GLY A 119 -14.47 15.05 1.61
CA GLY A 119 -14.93 15.46 0.29
C GLY A 119 -15.86 14.48 -0.42
N GLU A 120 -15.70 14.33 -1.73
CA GLU A 120 -16.53 13.45 -2.58
C GLU A 120 -16.38 11.97 -2.17
N CYS A 121 -15.18 11.55 -1.76
CA CYS A 121 -14.93 10.20 -1.26
C CYS A 121 -15.79 9.88 -0.03
N ALA A 122 -15.75 10.77 0.98
CA ALA A 122 -16.54 10.60 2.20
C ALA A 122 -18.05 10.73 1.92
N ALA A 123 -18.45 11.67 1.07
CA ALA A 123 -19.86 11.85 0.69
C ALA A 123 -20.41 10.61 -0.03
N TYR A 124 -19.65 10.03 -0.95
CA TYR A 124 -20.02 8.81 -1.64
C TYR A 124 -20.17 7.63 -0.68
N LEU A 125 -19.22 7.43 0.24
CA LEU A 125 -19.33 6.36 1.24
C LEU A 125 -20.54 6.57 2.16
N GLN A 126 -20.78 7.81 2.58
CA GLN A 126 -21.94 8.15 3.40
C GLN A 126 -23.25 7.83 2.66
N GLN A 127 -23.34 8.16 1.37
CA GLN A 127 -24.53 7.85 0.57
C GLN A 127 -24.71 6.35 0.32
N ALA A 128 -23.62 5.63 0.01
CA ALA A 128 -23.65 4.23 -0.38
C ALA A 128 -23.75 3.26 0.81
N ALA A 129 -23.31 3.68 2.00
CA ALA A 129 -23.14 2.81 3.16
C ALA A 129 -23.73 3.37 4.47
N ASN A 130 -24.09 4.65 4.49
CA ASN A 130 -24.36 5.38 5.73
C ASN A 130 -23.21 5.25 6.75
N LEU A 131 -21.97 5.33 6.25
CA LEU A 131 -20.74 5.26 7.02
C LEU A 131 -19.79 6.37 6.61
N THR A 132 -18.97 6.82 7.55
CA THR A 132 -17.78 7.61 7.26
C THR A 132 -16.52 6.73 7.29
N PRO A 133 -15.42 7.14 6.62
CA PRO A 133 -14.13 6.46 6.78
C PRO A 133 -13.60 6.49 8.22
N SER A 134 -13.94 7.53 8.99
CA SER A 134 -13.65 7.60 10.43
C SER A 134 -14.38 6.49 11.21
N ASP A 135 -15.65 6.21 10.89
CA ASP A 135 -16.39 5.11 11.51
C ASP A 135 -15.75 3.76 11.21
N MET A 136 -15.39 3.53 9.94
CA MET A 136 -14.78 2.27 9.52
C MET A 136 -13.42 2.04 10.18
N THR A 137 -12.57 3.08 10.24
CA THR A 137 -11.25 2.99 10.88
C THR A 137 -11.35 2.79 12.39
N LEU A 138 -12.27 3.48 13.08
CA LEU A 138 -12.50 3.27 14.52
C LEU A 138 -12.96 1.85 14.81
N VAL A 139 -14.01 1.36 14.12
CA VAL A 139 -14.50 -0.01 14.33
C VAL A 139 -13.41 -1.03 13.99
N GLY A 140 -12.67 -0.84 12.90
CA GLY A 140 -11.56 -1.72 12.54
C GLY A 140 -10.44 -1.75 13.59
N PHE A 141 -10.04 -0.59 14.11
CA PHE A 141 -9.07 -0.50 15.19
C PHE A 141 -9.56 -1.17 16.48
N SER A 142 -10.82 -0.95 16.86
CA SER A 142 -11.42 -1.61 18.02
C SER A 142 -11.45 -3.13 17.83
N LEU A 143 -11.85 -3.61 16.65
CA LEU A 143 -11.85 -5.04 16.37
C LEU A 143 -10.45 -5.64 16.42
N LEU A 144 -9.46 -4.96 15.86
CA LEU A 144 -8.06 -5.39 15.97
C LEU A 144 -7.66 -5.50 17.45
N SER A 145 -7.96 -4.50 18.28
CA SER A 145 -7.58 -4.47 19.70
C SER A 145 -8.16 -5.63 20.51
N VAL A 146 -9.35 -6.12 20.15
CA VAL A 146 -10.00 -7.26 20.83
C VAL A 146 -9.59 -8.60 20.21
N LEU A 147 -9.46 -8.68 18.88
CA LEU A 147 -9.15 -9.93 18.18
C LEU A 147 -7.67 -10.32 18.21
N TYR A 148 -6.78 -9.40 18.57
CA TYR A 148 -5.36 -9.71 18.77
C TYR A 148 -5.12 -10.59 20.02
N PRO A 149 -5.67 -10.27 21.21
CA PRO A 149 -5.56 -11.14 22.38
C PRO A 149 -6.55 -12.32 22.35
N GLU A 150 -7.73 -12.16 21.73
CA GLU A 150 -8.79 -13.17 21.74
C GLU A 150 -9.13 -13.67 20.33
N PRO A 151 -8.95 -14.98 20.02
CA PRO A 151 -9.12 -15.50 18.65
C PRO A 151 -10.58 -15.51 18.17
N GLY A 152 -11.55 -15.23 19.05
CA GLY A 152 -12.94 -15.11 18.67
C GLY A 152 -13.78 -14.33 19.68
N ILE A 153 -14.67 -13.50 19.16
CA ILE A 153 -15.51 -12.58 19.95
C ILE A 153 -16.98 -12.72 19.55
N ARG A 154 -17.88 -12.19 20.35
CA ARG A 154 -19.30 -11.98 20.03
C ARG A 154 -19.52 -10.48 19.90
N PRO A 155 -19.52 -9.92 18.67
CA PRO A 155 -19.56 -8.47 18.48
C PRO A 155 -20.75 -7.79 19.17
N ALA A 156 -21.89 -8.49 19.31
CA ALA A 156 -23.09 -7.94 19.93
C ALA A 156 -23.00 -7.74 21.45
N THR A 157 -21.98 -8.28 22.12
CA THR A 157 -21.79 -8.16 23.58
C THR A 157 -20.37 -7.71 23.94
N ASP A 158 -19.38 -8.19 23.19
CA ASP A 158 -17.97 -8.00 23.53
C ASP A 158 -17.45 -6.64 22.97
N MET A 159 -18.27 -5.96 22.17
CA MET A 159 -18.01 -4.61 21.65
C MET A 159 -18.95 -3.56 22.25
N ASP A 160 -19.60 -3.80 23.39
CA ASP A 160 -20.49 -2.78 23.97
C ASP A 160 -19.71 -1.52 24.40
N LEU A 161 -18.42 -1.65 24.75
CA LEU A 161 -17.56 -0.53 25.14
C LEU A 161 -17.32 0.50 24.03
N ILE A 162 -17.42 0.11 22.74
CA ILE A 162 -17.26 1.09 21.65
C ILE A 162 -18.45 2.05 21.53
N HIS A 163 -19.57 1.76 22.21
CA HIS A 163 -20.66 2.72 22.33
C HIS A 163 -20.25 3.97 23.12
N GLU A 164 -19.36 3.84 24.09
CA GLU A 164 -18.78 4.97 24.85
C GLU A 164 -17.92 5.87 23.94
N TRP A 165 -17.42 5.31 22.85
CA TRP A 165 -16.65 6.00 21.82
C TRP A 165 -17.53 6.66 20.76
N GLY A 166 -18.86 6.62 20.91
CA GLY A 166 -19.81 7.24 20.00
C GLY A 166 -20.20 6.38 18.80
N ILE A 167 -19.75 5.11 18.75
CA ILE A 167 -20.18 4.19 17.69
C ILE A 167 -21.57 3.69 18.00
N THR A 168 -22.54 4.00 17.14
CA THR A 168 -23.89 3.45 17.30
C THR A 168 -23.93 1.96 16.92
N ARG A 169 -24.92 1.22 17.43
CA ARG A 169 -25.13 -0.18 17.00
C ARG A 169 -25.31 -0.30 15.49
N ASN A 170 -26.02 0.66 14.87
CA ASN A 170 -26.18 0.70 13.42
C ASN A 170 -24.83 0.89 12.71
N THR A 171 -23.99 1.82 13.17
CA THR A 171 -22.65 2.04 12.61
C THR A 171 -21.78 0.78 12.70
N LEU A 172 -21.81 0.10 13.85
CA LEU A 172 -21.13 -1.18 14.04
C LEU A 172 -21.64 -2.20 13.01
N GLU A 173 -22.96 -2.43 12.94
CA GLU A 173 -23.58 -3.40 12.03
C GLU A 173 -23.24 -3.12 10.56
N GLN A 174 -23.30 -1.86 10.11
CA GLN A 174 -22.94 -1.46 8.75
C GLN A 174 -21.46 -1.72 8.44
N THR A 175 -20.56 -1.39 9.38
CA THR A 175 -19.13 -1.67 9.19
C THR A 175 -18.87 -3.18 9.16
N LEU A 176 -19.48 -3.94 10.09
CA LEU A 176 -19.36 -5.40 10.13
C LEU A 176 -19.84 -6.05 8.83
N ALA A 177 -20.90 -5.53 8.20
CA ALA A 177 -21.39 -6.01 6.91
C ALA A 177 -20.37 -5.86 5.77
N ARG A 178 -19.42 -4.92 5.88
CA ARG A 178 -18.35 -4.70 4.88
C ARG A 178 -17.10 -5.53 5.15
N ILE A 179 -16.72 -5.70 6.42
CA ILE A 179 -15.46 -6.37 6.79
C ILE A 179 -15.61 -7.84 7.17
N SER A 180 -16.85 -8.32 7.37
CA SER A 180 -17.10 -9.69 7.80
C SER A 180 -18.02 -10.47 6.87
N ARG A 181 -17.87 -11.80 6.87
CA ARG A 181 -18.77 -12.72 6.15
C ARG A 181 -19.10 -13.97 6.96
N PRO A 182 -20.34 -14.50 6.86
CA PRO A 182 -20.64 -15.85 7.32
C PRO A 182 -19.69 -16.86 6.67
N ILE A 183 -19.16 -17.79 7.46
CA ILE A 183 -18.17 -18.75 6.98
C ILE A 183 -18.68 -19.59 5.80
N SER A 184 -19.97 -19.91 5.75
CA SER A 184 -20.55 -20.63 4.61
C SER A 184 -20.39 -19.85 3.30
N VAL A 185 -20.69 -18.55 3.32
CA VAL A 185 -20.51 -17.65 2.16
C VAL A 185 -19.04 -17.48 1.83
N ALA A 186 -18.20 -17.32 2.86
CA ALA A 186 -16.76 -17.18 2.68
C ALA A 186 -16.15 -18.42 2.00
N ARG A 187 -16.62 -19.63 2.32
CA ARG A 187 -16.16 -20.86 1.67
C ARG A 187 -16.53 -20.93 0.19
N THR A 188 -17.75 -20.55 -0.18
CA THR A 188 -18.16 -20.51 -1.59
C THR A 188 -17.30 -19.52 -2.37
N HIS A 189 -17.15 -18.30 -1.87
CA HIS A 189 -16.35 -17.28 -2.55
C HIS A 189 -14.86 -17.63 -2.56
N ALA A 190 -14.33 -18.23 -1.49
CA ALA A 190 -12.97 -18.77 -1.51
C ALA A 190 -12.82 -19.84 -2.59
N ALA A 191 -13.76 -20.77 -2.74
CA ALA A 191 -13.71 -21.78 -3.80
C ALA A 191 -13.65 -21.14 -5.20
N ASP A 192 -14.44 -20.10 -5.46
CA ASP A 192 -14.43 -19.37 -6.74
C ASP A 192 -13.06 -18.70 -7.00
N LEU A 193 -12.51 -18.00 -6.00
CA LEU A 193 -11.18 -17.38 -6.11
C LEU A 193 -10.08 -18.44 -6.29
N ARG A 194 -10.26 -19.62 -5.72
CA ARG A 194 -9.28 -20.71 -5.75
C ARG A 194 -9.34 -21.55 -7.02
N ALA A 195 -10.46 -21.47 -7.75
CA ALA A 195 -10.64 -22.07 -9.07
C ALA A 195 -9.98 -21.25 -10.21
N MET A 196 -9.51 -20.03 -9.92
CA MET A 196 -8.77 -19.23 -10.89
C MET A 196 -7.50 -19.93 -11.35
N ASP A 197 -7.19 -19.77 -12.64
CA ASP A 197 -5.99 -20.32 -13.28
C ASP A 197 -4.75 -19.45 -12.93
N LEU A 198 -4.35 -19.54 -11.67
CA LEU A 198 -3.17 -18.90 -11.11
C LEU A 198 -2.45 -19.92 -10.23
N ALA A 199 -1.12 -19.84 -10.15
CA ALA A 199 -0.37 -20.62 -9.17
C ALA A 199 -0.87 -20.34 -7.74
N THR A 200 -0.88 -21.35 -6.89
CA THR A 200 -1.53 -21.31 -5.57
C THR A 200 -1.01 -20.18 -4.68
N ALA A 201 0.29 -19.88 -4.79
CA ALA A 201 0.94 -18.75 -4.13
C ALA A 201 0.27 -17.39 -4.40
N TYR A 202 -0.35 -17.20 -5.56
CA TYR A 202 -0.79 -15.91 -6.07
C TYR A 202 -2.31 -15.79 -6.24
N LYS A 203 -3.06 -16.81 -5.82
CA LYS A 203 -4.52 -16.77 -5.84
C LYS A 203 -5.05 -15.71 -4.86
N PRO A 204 -6.07 -14.92 -5.22
CA PRO A 204 -6.58 -13.84 -4.37
C PRO A 204 -7.13 -14.36 -3.05
N SER A 205 -6.90 -13.60 -1.98
CA SER A 205 -7.36 -13.92 -0.63
C SER A 205 -8.69 -13.26 -0.34
N ILE A 206 -9.71 -14.06 0.04
CA ILE A 206 -10.99 -13.51 0.49
C ILE A 206 -10.83 -12.67 1.76
N LEU A 207 -9.83 -13.01 2.58
CA LEU A 207 -9.57 -12.35 3.86
C LEU A 207 -9.05 -10.92 3.70
N ARG A 208 -8.56 -10.53 2.51
CA ARG A 208 -8.23 -9.11 2.23
C ARG A 208 -9.47 -8.25 2.01
N GLN A 209 -10.57 -8.84 1.54
CA GLN A 209 -11.85 -8.14 1.36
C GLN A 209 -12.72 -8.23 2.62
N HIS A 210 -12.69 -9.41 3.27
CA HIS A 210 -13.49 -9.75 4.43
C HIS A 210 -12.62 -10.44 5.49
N PRO A 211 -11.80 -9.67 6.23
CA PRO A 211 -10.84 -10.22 7.20
C PRO A 211 -11.49 -10.97 8.37
N CYS A 212 -12.77 -10.68 8.65
CA CYS A 212 -13.51 -11.31 9.73
C CYS A 212 -14.48 -12.39 9.22
N LEU A 213 -14.53 -13.53 9.89
CA LEU A 213 -15.46 -14.63 9.60
C LEU A 213 -16.46 -14.80 10.73
N LEU A 214 -17.74 -14.89 10.39
CA LEU A 214 -18.80 -15.20 11.33
C LEU A 214 -19.07 -16.71 11.33
N VAL A 215 -18.92 -17.35 12.50
CA VAL A 215 -19.03 -18.80 12.71
C VAL A 215 -20.02 -19.14 13.83
N GLY A 216 -20.26 -20.45 13.98
CA GLY A 216 -21.11 -21.00 15.03
C GLY A 216 -22.60 -20.86 14.73
N HIS A 217 -23.42 -21.29 15.70
CA HIS A 217 -24.88 -21.22 15.57
C HIS A 217 -25.34 -19.76 15.40
N ARG A 218 -26.09 -19.48 14.33
CA ARG A 218 -26.54 -18.12 13.97
C ARG A 218 -25.41 -17.10 13.75
N ALA A 219 -24.20 -17.56 13.40
CA ALA A 219 -23.08 -16.69 13.06
C ALA A 219 -22.72 -15.68 14.17
N ARG A 220 -22.83 -16.11 15.44
CA ARG A 220 -22.68 -15.25 16.63
C ARG A 220 -21.24 -15.01 17.05
N THR A 221 -20.31 -15.86 16.63
CA THR A 221 -18.90 -15.73 16.96
C THR A 221 -18.17 -15.20 15.73
N MET A 222 -17.46 -14.09 15.89
CA MET A 222 -16.55 -13.54 14.89
C MET A 222 -15.13 -13.98 15.20
N MET A 223 -14.38 -14.36 14.18
CA MET A 223 -12.94 -14.60 14.25
C MET A 223 -12.25 -13.78 13.16
N ALA A 224 -10.99 -13.40 13.36
CA ALA A 224 -10.13 -12.90 12.30
C ALA A 224 -8.92 -13.83 12.18
N PRO A 225 -8.86 -14.72 11.17
CA PRO A 225 -7.74 -15.65 11.02
C PRO A 225 -6.38 -14.94 10.93
N LEU A 226 -6.39 -13.73 10.37
CA LEU A 226 -5.24 -12.86 10.22
C LEU A 226 -5.65 -11.43 10.62
N PRO A 227 -5.56 -11.07 11.92
CA PRO A 227 -6.06 -9.80 12.44
C PRO A 227 -5.49 -8.57 11.74
N ASP A 228 -4.23 -8.60 11.28
CA ASP A 228 -3.62 -7.47 10.58
C ASP A 228 -4.37 -7.05 9.30
N LEU A 229 -5.08 -7.98 8.65
CA LEU A 229 -5.88 -7.68 7.46
C LEU A 229 -7.12 -6.83 7.79
N ILE A 230 -7.53 -6.73 9.06
CA ILE A 230 -8.55 -5.76 9.49
C ILE A 230 -8.08 -4.34 9.18
N MET A 231 -6.85 -4.01 9.58
CA MET A 231 -6.29 -2.68 9.34
C MET A 231 -6.03 -2.43 7.87
N ASP A 232 -5.54 -3.41 7.12
CA ASP A 232 -5.41 -3.27 5.65
C ASP A 232 -6.78 -2.95 5.03
N ARG A 233 -7.83 -3.67 5.43
CA ARG A 233 -9.19 -3.48 4.90
C ARG A 233 -9.78 -2.11 5.22
N VAL A 234 -9.57 -1.58 6.42
CA VAL A 234 -10.13 -0.27 6.83
C VAL A 234 -9.22 0.92 6.53
N THR A 235 -8.03 0.69 5.96
CA THR A 235 -7.13 1.75 5.47
C THR A 235 -7.01 1.66 3.95
N ASN A 236 -6.10 0.83 3.45
CA ASN A 236 -5.89 0.61 2.02
C ASN A 236 -7.17 0.09 1.34
N GLY A 237 -7.95 -0.75 2.00
CA GLY A 237 -9.18 -1.33 1.45
C GLY A 237 -10.32 -0.33 1.26
N LEU A 238 -10.28 0.86 1.88
CA LEU A 238 -11.30 1.91 1.70
C LEU A 238 -11.44 2.33 0.24
N PHE A 239 -10.38 2.22 -0.55
CA PHE A 239 -10.41 2.42 -2.00
C PHE A 239 -11.56 1.66 -2.66
N TYR A 240 -11.80 0.40 -2.28
CA TYR A 240 -12.86 -0.42 -2.87
C TYR A 240 -14.26 0.06 -2.50
N ASP A 241 -14.38 0.79 -1.40
CA ASP A 241 -15.65 1.37 -0.96
C ASP A 241 -15.96 2.70 -1.66
N VAL A 242 -14.97 3.36 -2.27
CA VAL A 242 -15.12 4.67 -2.92
C VAL A 242 -14.97 4.64 -4.44
N VAL A 243 -14.23 3.67 -5.00
CA VAL A 243 -13.91 3.61 -6.45
C VAL A 243 -15.16 3.55 -7.36
N GLY A 244 -16.30 3.09 -6.83
CA GLY A 244 -17.59 3.09 -7.54
C GLY A 244 -18.20 4.48 -7.79
N GLY A 245 -17.67 5.54 -7.16
CA GLY A 245 -18.19 6.91 -7.23
C GLY A 245 -17.93 7.67 -8.54
N GLY A 246 -17.36 7.02 -9.56
CA GLY A 246 -17.23 7.59 -10.90
C GLY A 246 -16.03 8.51 -11.10
N GLY A 247 -16.14 9.47 -12.03
CA GLY A 247 -15.06 10.40 -12.40
C GLY A 247 -14.65 11.32 -11.26
N ALA A 248 -15.61 12.04 -10.68
CA ALA A 248 -15.35 13.05 -9.64
C ALA A 248 -14.60 12.50 -8.42
N VAL A 249 -14.97 11.31 -7.93
CA VAL A 249 -14.27 10.65 -6.82
C VAL A 249 -12.85 10.26 -7.22
N ARG A 250 -12.62 9.74 -8.42
CA ARG A 250 -11.27 9.39 -8.91
C ARG A 250 -10.39 10.62 -9.05
N ASP A 251 -10.93 11.71 -9.57
CA ASP A 251 -10.21 12.97 -9.74
C ASP A 251 -9.85 13.60 -8.38
N GLU A 252 -10.73 13.47 -7.38
CA GLU A 252 -10.41 13.89 -6.01
C GLU A 252 -9.32 13.04 -5.37
N VAL A 253 -9.37 11.71 -5.53
CA VAL A 253 -8.32 10.80 -5.01
C VAL A 253 -6.95 11.18 -5.58
N GLY A 254 -6.88 11.49 -6.88
CA GLY A 254 -5.65 12.00 -7.52
C GLY A 254 -5.13 13.27 -6.84
N ARG A 255 -5.95 14.32 -6.79
CA ARG A 255 -5.58 15.62 -6.18
C ARG A 255 -5.19 15.50 -4.71
N LYS A 256 -5.90 14.66 -3.94
CA LYS A 256 -5.58 14.42 -2.53
C LYS A 256 -4.26 13.66 -2.37
N PHE A 257 -3.95 12.73 -3.27
CA PHE A 257 -2.66 12.06 -3.27
C PHE A 257 -1.50 13.02 -3.60
N GLU A 258 -1.67 13.87 -4.61
CA GLU A 258 -0.70 14.94 -4.95
C GLU A 258 -0.48 15.88 -3.76
N SER A 259 -1.57 16.35 -3.14
CA SER A 259 -1.50 17.23 -1.96
C SER A 259 -0.76 16.55 -0.80
N TYR A 260 -1.06 15.27 -0.54
CA TYR A 260 -0.39 14.49 0.51
C TYR A 260 1.12 14.38 0.26
N ALA A 261 1.52 14.06 -0.96
CA ALA A 261 2.93 13.91 -1.33
C ALA A 261 3.68 15.25 -1.23
N LEU A 262 3.06 16.35 -1.67
CA LEU A 262 3.62 17.70 -1.55
C LEU A 262 3.81 18.09 -0.08
N ASP A 263 2.76 17.96 0.73
CA ASP A 263 2.82 18.30 2.15
C ASP A 263 3.88 17.47 2.88
N LEU A 264 4.02 16.18 2.53
CA LEU A 264 5.01 15.29 3.11
C LEU A 264 6.43 15.76 2.78
N LEU A 265 6.70 16.08 1.50
CA LEU A 265 8.00 16.59 1.05
C LEU A 265 8.34 17.91 1.74
N THR A 266 7.40 18.86 1.75
CA THR A 266 7.60 20.18 2.36
C THR A 266 7.88 20.10 3.87
N GLN A 267 7.18 19.23 4.60
CA GLN A 267 7.39 19.10 6.06
C GLN A 267 8.65 18.30 6.40
N MET A 268 9.00 17.29 5.60
CA MET A 268 10.19 16.46 5.85
C MET A 268 11.49 17.10 5.37
N LEU A 269 11.42 18.05 4.43
CA LEU A 269 12.55 18.80 3.87
C LEU A 269 12.25 20.32 3.86
N PRO A 270 12.09 20.96 5.04
CA PRO A 270 11.59 22.34 5.13
C PRO A 270 12.53 23.42 4.57
N ALA A 271 13.80 23.09 4.34
CA ALA A 271 14.77 23.99 3.71
C ALA A 271 14.69 23.97 2.17
N VAL A 272 13.95 23.02 1.59
CA VAL A 272 13.80 22.84 0.15
C VAL A 272 12.48 23.47 -0.30
N GLN A 273 12.52 24.18 -1.42
CA GLN A 273 11.30 24.74 -2.02
C GLN A 273 10.65 23.70 -2.94
N PHE A 274 9.38 23.40 -2.65
CA PHE A 274 8.52 22.61 -3.52
C PHE A 274 7.35 23.46 -4.01
N ASP A 275 7.08 23.43 -5.31
CA ASP A 275 5.93 24.08 -5.92
C ASP A 275 4.91 23.02 -6.38
N PRO A 276 3.60 23.29 -6.21
CA PRO A 276 2.54 22.43 -6.73
C PRO A 276 2.41 22.55 -8.26
N GLU A 277 1.56 21.70 -8.84
CA GLU A 277 1.13 21.80 -10.23
C GLU A 277 0.72 23.24 -10.60
N SER A 278 1.18 23.68 -11.75
CA SER A 278 0.76 24.94 -12.37
C SER A 278 0.52 24.74 -13.86
N SER A 279 -0.16 25.68 -14.50
CA SER A 279 -0.43 25.61 -15.94
C SER A 279 0.37 26.67 -16.70
N TYR A 280 0.84 26.32 -17.89
CA TYR A 280 1.46 27.24 -18.85
C TYR A 280 0.82 27.08 -20.23
N ARG A 281 0.97 28.09 -21.09
CA ARG A 281 0.37 28.12 -22.42
C ARG A 281 1.38 27.71 -23.47
N THR A 282 0.95 26.82 -24.35
CA THR A 282 1.67 26.46 -25.57
C THR A 282 0.83 26.82 -26.80
N PRO A 283 1.39 26.81 -28.01
CA PRO A 283 0.60 26.94 -29.24
C PRO A 283 -0.50 25.87 -29.39
N LEU A 284 -0.35 24.73 -28.71
CA LEU A 284 -1.32 23.62 -28.72
C LEU A 284 -2.40 23.74 -27.62
N GLY A 285 -2.30 24.76 -26.75
CA GLY A 285 -3.22 24.99 -25.66
C GLY A 285 -2.56 25.04 -24.28
N PRO A 286 -3.36 25.17 -23.21
CA PRO A 286 -2.86 25.10 -21.84
C PRO A 286 -2.36 23.68 -21.52
N ILE A 287 -1.21 23.61 -20.87
CA ILE A 287 -0.58 22.37 -20.42
C ILE A 287 -0.20 22.53 -18.95
N ALA A 288 -0.45 21.49 -18.17
CA ALA A 288 0.00 21.41 -16.78
C ALA A 288 1.49 21.05 -16.69
N THR A 289 2.16 21.57 -15.67
CA THR A 289 3.45 21.06 -15.21
C THR A 289 3.28 19.67 -14.59
N PRO A 290 4.37 18.97 -14.26
CA PRO A 290 4.33 17.86 -13.31
C PRO A 290 3.71 18.30 -11.98
N ASP A 291 3.18 17.32 -11.25
CA ASP A 291 2.39 17.53 -10.03
C ASP A 291 3.17 18.23 -8.91
N ILE A 292 4.47 17.92 -8.78
CA ILE A 292 5.34 18.53 -7.78
C ILE A 292 6.69 18.86 -8.40
N LEU A 293 7.16 20.08 -8.17
CA LEU A 293 8.45 20.57 -8.66
C LEU A 293 9.33 21.00 -7.49
N MET A 294 10.53 20.44 -7.40
CA MET A 294 11.54 20.81 -6.42
C MET A 294 12.51 21.82 -7.05
N ARG A 295 12.78 22.93 -6.36
CA ARG A 295 13.76 23.94 -6.80
C ARG A 295 15.10 23.77 -6.11
N ASP A 296 16.17 24.00 -6.87
CA ASP A 296 17.50 24.22 -6.32
C ASP A 296 17.66 25.63 -5.72
N GLN A 297 18.82 25.89 -5.14
CA GLN A 297 19.17 27.19 -4.55
C GLN A 297 19.23 28.34 -5.56
N CYS A 298 19.36 28.04 -6.86
CA CYS A 298 19.32 29.01 -7.95
C CYS A 298 17.90 29.27 -8.47
N GLY A 299 16.90 28.58 -7.91
CA GLY A 299 15.50 28.65 -8.32
C GLY A 299 15.16 27.84 -9.58
N ALA A 300 16.07 27.00 -10.09
CA ALA A 300 15.79 26.09 -11.20
C ALA A 300 15.19 24.77 -10.70
N VAL A 301 14.37 24.12 -11.51
CA VAL A 301 13.79 22.81 -11.16
C VAL A 301 14.87 21.73 -11.19
N SER A 302 15.17 21.12 -10.04
CA SER A 302 16.16 20.05 -9.89
C SER A 302 15.55 18.65 -9.80
N LEU A 303 14.28 18.56 -9.41
CA LEU A 303 13.50 17.32 -9.44
C LEU A 303 12.05 17.63 -9.85
N ALA A 304 11.54 16.87 -10.82
CA ALA A 304 10.13 16.89 -11.22
C ALA A 304 9.47 15.55 -10.89
N ILE A 305 8.32 15.60 -10.23
CA ILE A 305 7.60 14.42 -9.73
C ILE A 305 6.20 14.40 -10.34
N GLU A 306 5.83 13.26 -10.89
CA GLU A 306 4.47 12.97 -11.35
C GLU A 306 3.86 11.88 -10.45
N CYS A 307 2.72 12.20 -9.85
CA CYS A 307 1.95 11.35 -8.96
C CYS A 307 0.95 10.50 -9.74
N LYS A 308 0.79 9.23 -9.34
CA LYS A 308 -0.24 8.32 -9.87
C LYS A 308 -0.97 7.59 -8.74
N ALA A 309 -2.25 7.92 -8.57
CA ALA A 309 -3.12 7.33 -7.55
C ALA A 309 -3.83 6.04 -7.98
N SER A 310 -3.66 5.63 -9.24
CA SER A 310 -4.27 4.41 -9.79
C SER A 310 -3.78 3.15 -9.08
N ARG A 311 -4.67 2.16 -8.92
CA ARG A 311 -4.36 0.83 -8.39
C ARG A 311 -4.22 -0.22 -9.48
N MET A 312 -3.38 -1.21 -9.22
CA MET A 312 -3.22 -2.38 -10.09
C MET A 312 -4.43 -3.30 -9.99
N SER A 313 -4.83 -3.89 -11.11
CA SER A 313 -5.72 -5.04 -11.08
C SER A 313 -5.01 -6.26 -10.46
N VAL A 314 -5.77 -7.22 -9.94
CA VAL A 314 -5.23 -8.51 -9.46
C VAL A 314 -4.46 -9.22 -10.59
N ALA A 315 -4.98 -9.17 -11.81
CA ALA A 315 -4.32 -9.76 -12.98
C ALA A 315 -2.97 -9.12 -13.27
N ALA A 316 -2.86 -7.78 -13.20
CA ALA A 316 -1.59 -7.07 -13.34
C ALA A 316 -0.61 -7.36 -12.18
N ARG A 317 -1.15 -7.53 -10.97
CA ARG A 317 -0.35 -7.81 -9.78
C ARG A 317 0.14 -9.26 -9.74
N PHE A 318 -0.59 -10.23 -10.26
CA PHE A 318 -0.28 -11.64 -10.03
C PHE A 318 -0.20 -12.50 -11.29
N GLY A 319 -0.48 -11.94 -12.46
CA GLY A 319 -0.39 -12.61 -13.75
C GLY A 319 1.03 -12.79 -14.26
N GLU A 320 1.17 -13.67 -15.26
CA GLU A 320 2.44 -14.00 -15.91
C GLU A 320 2.78 -13.07 -17.09
N ALA A 321 1.75 -12.48 -17.71
CA ALA A 321 1.86 -11.46 -18.75
C ALA A 321 1.23 -10.13 -18.30
N PRO A 322 1.90 -9.36 -17.42
CA PRO A 322 1.29 -8.17 -16.84
C PRO A 322 1.05 -7.05 -17.86
N GLY A 323 1.88 -6.90 -18.91
CA GLY A 323 1.93 -5.70 -19.78
C GLY A 323 0.65 -5.22 -20.50
N GLU A 324 -0.47 -5.94 -20.43
CA GLU A 324 -1.75 -5.55 -21.06
C GLU A 324 -2.68 -4.71 -20.17
N ASP A 325 -2.29 -4.43 -18.92
CA ASP A 325 -3.16 -3.67 -18.00
C ASP A 325 -3.20 -2.16 -18.26
N ARG A 326 -4.40 -1.57 -18.17
CA ARG A 326 -4.67 -0.13 -18.28
C ARG A 326 -3.77 0.72 -17.36
N GLY A 327 -3.39 0.18 -16.22
CA GLY A 327 -2.48 0.78 -15.26
C GLY A 327 -1.13 1.19 -15.83
N TYR A 328 -0.54 0.35 -16.69
CA TYR A 328 0.75 0.63 -17.30
C TYR A 328 0.67 1.77 -18.30
N GLU A 329 -0.45 1.91 -18.99
CA GLU A 329 -0.68 3.04 -19.88
C GLU A 329 -0.71 4.37 -19.12
N GLU A 330 -1.33 4.40 -17.93
CA GLU A 330 -1.38 5.60 -17.09
C GLU A 330 0.00 5.98 -16.54
N ILE A 331 0.84 5.00 -16.18
CA ILE A 331 2.23 5.29 -15.79
C ILE A 331 3.05 5.77 -16.99
N ALA A 332 2.91 5.13 -18.16
CA ALA A 332 3.62 5.53 -19.37
C ALA A 332 3.23 6.96 -19.81
N LYS A 333 1.96 7.35 -19.64
CA LYS A 333 1.52 8.75 -19.81
C LYS A 333 2.25 9.68 -18.84
N GLY A 334 2.40 9.29 -17.57
CA GLY A 334 3.18 10.06 -16.58
C GLY A 334 4.63 10.27 -17.00
N VAL A 335 5.31 9.24 -17.49
CA VAL A 335 6.68 9.34 -18.03
C VAL A 335 6.73 10.33 -19.20
N MET A 336 5.79 10.21 -20.15
CA MET A 336 5.70 11.13 -21.28
C MET A 336 5.41 12.58 -20.84
N GLN A 337 4.59 12.79 -19.81
CA GLN A 337 4.32 14.13 -19.24
C GLN A 337 5.60 14.78 -18.70
N LEU A 338 6.45 14.02 -18.00
CA LEU A 338 7.74 14.48 -17.50
C LEU A 338 8.69 14.87 -18.65
N TRP A 339 8.83 14.01 -19.67
CA TRP A 339 9.63 14.32 -20.87
C TRP A 339 9.10 15.53 -21.63
N ARG A 340 7.77 15.66 -21.76
CA ARG A 340 7.12 16.82 -22.38
C ARG A 340 7.45 18.10 -21.63
N PHE A 341 7.39 18.09 -20.30
CA PHE A 341 7.73 19.26 -19.50
C PHE A 341 9.19 19.68 -19.70
N TYR A 342 10.12 18.73 -19.69
CA TYR A 342 11.53 19.00 -19.96
C TYR A 342 11.74 19.56 -21.37
N ALA A 343 11.14 18.94 -22.40
CA ALA A 343 11.18 19.45 -23.77
C ALA A 343 10.66 20.88 -23.87
N HIS A 344 9.51 21.16 -23.26
CA HIS A 344 8.92 22.51 -23.26
C HIS A 344 9.78 23.53 -22.53
N SER A 345 10.48 23.16 -21.46
CA SER A 345 11.46 24.03 -20.79
C SER A 345 12.62 24.36 -21.74
N ARG A 346 13.23 23.33 -22.36
CA ARG A 346 14.34 23.51 -23.31
C ARG A 346 13.95 24.36 -24.52
N LEU A 347 12.73 24.20 -25.02
CA LEU A 347 12.18 24.98 -26.14
C LEU A 347 11.72 26.40 -25.74
N GLY A 348 11.79 26.76 -24.45
CA GLY A 348 11.34 28.06 -23.93
C GLY A 348 9.81 28.25 -23.96
N LEU A 349 9.04 27.16 -24.06
CA LEU A 349 7.57 27.17 -24.02
C LEU A 349 7.04 27.20 -22.58
N ALA A 350 7.72 26.53 -21.66
CA ALA A 350 7.47 26.66 -20.23
C ALA A 350 8.34 27.82 -19.69
N SER A 351 7.73 28.72 -18.90
CA SER A 351 8.45 29.85 -18.31
C SER A 351 9.41 29.44 -17.17
N MET A 352 9.40 28.17 -16.79
CA MET A 352 10.16 27.67 -15.66
C MET A 352 11.53 27.18 -16.12
N ARG A 353 12.59 27.66 -15.46
CA ARG A 353 13.94 27.18 -15.70
C ARG A 353 14.09 25.79 -15.08
N VAL A 354 14.61 24.84 -15.85
CA VAL A 354 14.98 23.51 -15.39
C VAL A 354 16.50 23.41 -15.29
N ALA A 355 17.01 22.74 -14.26
CA ALA A 355 18.44 22.51 -14.06
C ALA A 355 18.99 21.53 -15.10
N ASP A 356 20.27 21.65 -15.45
CA ASP A 356 20.93 20.79 -16.44
C ASP A 356 20.98 19.31 -15.99
N ASP A 357 20.97 19.09 -14.68
CA ASP A 357 20.97 17.78 -14.04
C ASP A 357 19.62 17.44 -13.39
N VAL A 358 18.51 17.92 -13.95
CA VAL A 358 17.17 17.61 -13.43
C VAL A 358 16.94 16.10 -13.34
N ARG A 359 16.33 15.66 -12.24
CA ARG A 359 15.87 14.28 -12.06
C ARG A 359 14.37 14.17 -12.24
N LEU A 360 13.91 13.03 -12.72
CA LEU A 360 12.51 12.75 -12.99
C LEU A 360 12.04 11.57 -12.12
N LEU A 361 10.86 11.69 -11.51
CA LEU A 361 10.32 10.68 -10.61
C LEU A 361 8.83 10.43 -10.88
N ILE A 362 8.45 9.17 -11.05
CA ILE A 362 7.06 8.72 -10.90
C ILE A 362 6.86 8.29 -9.45
N LEU A 363 5.87 8.90 -8.80
CA LEU A 363 5.45 8.57 -7.44
C LEU A 363 4.07 7.88 -7.46
N THR A 364 3.96 6.65 -6.96
CA THR A 364 2.69 5.91 -6.96
C THR A 364 2.09 5.75 -5.57
N LEU A 365 0.75 5.80 -5.49
CA LEU A 365 0.03 5.51 -4.25
C LEU A 365 0.06 4.01 -3.89
N ASP A 366 -0.01 3.15 -4.89
CA ASP A 366 0.02 1.69 -4.73
C ASP A 366 1.40 1.09 -5.06
N GLU A 367 1.59 -0.18 -4.72
CA GLU A 367 2.84 -0.91 -4.94
C GLU A 367 2.93 -1.46 -6.37
N TRP A 368 3.51 -0.67 -7.29
CA TRP A 368 3.64 -1.04 -8.70
C TRP A 368 4.96 -1.70 -9.07
N PHE A 369 6.04 -1.41 -8.35
CA PHE A 369 7.41 -1.59 -8.87
C PHE A 369 8.34 -2.41 -7.99
N ALA A 370 8.05 -2.62 -6.70
CA ALA A 370 8.96 -3.37 -5.84
C ALA A 370 9.20 -4.80 -6.37
N GLY A 371 10.46 -5.06 -6.74
CA GLY A 371 10.91 -6.35 -7.30
C GLY A 371 10.49 -6.59 -8.76
N ARG A 372 9.97 -5.59 -9.47
CA ARG A 372 9.41 -5.71 -10.84
C ARG A 372 10.23 -4.94 -11.88
N SER A 373 11.55 -5.10 -11.87
CA SER A 373 12.42 -4.42 -12.84
C SER A 373 12.10 -4.77 -14.31
N THR A 374 11.43 -5.88 -14.59
CA THR A 374 11.05 -6.29 -15.96
C THR A 374 9.91 -5.48 -16.56
N ILE A 375 9.08 -4.84 -15.75
CA ILE A 375 7.92 -4.09 -16.28
C ILE A 375 8.27 -2.67 -16.68
N ILE A 376 9.29 -2.10 -16.02
CA ILE A 376 9.71 -0.73 -16.26
C ILE A 376 10.17 -0.53 -17.72
N PRO A 377 10.98 -1.41 -18.33
CA PRO A 377 11.31 -1.31 -19.75
C PRO A 377 10.08 -1.25 -20.67
N GLN A 378 9.03 -2.02 -20.38
CA GLN A 378 7.78 -2.00 -21.17
C GLN A 378 7.04 -0.67 -21.03
N ILE A 379 7.02 -0.10 -19.81
CA ILE A 379 6.44 1.23 -19.54
C ILE A 379 7.23 2.31 -20.28
N ILE A 380 8.55 2.27 -20.24
CA ILE A 380 9.43 3.22 -20.93
C ILE A 380 9.27 3.10 -22.46
N GLU A 381 9.21 1.89 -23.00
CA GLU A 381 8.94 1.66 -24.43
C GLU A 381 7.57 2.22 -24.84
N ARG A 382 6.54 1.98 -24.03
CA ARG A 382 5.21 2.57 -24.26
C ARG A 382 5.24 4.09 -24.21
N ALA A 383 6.01 4.68 -23.28
CA ALA A 383 6.20 6.12 -23.19
C ALA A 383 6.94 6.68 -24.42
N HIS A 384 7.90 5.94 -24.99
CA HIS A 384 8.55 6.31 -26.24
C HIS A 384 7.55 6.39 -27.39
N VAL A 385 6.68 5.39 -27.53
CA VAL A 385 5.61 5.39 -28.54
C VAL A 385 4.68 6.59 -28.36
N LEU A 386 4.30 6.91 -27.11
CA LEU A 386 3.47 8.08 -26.81
C LEU A 386 4.18 9.40 -27.14
N ALA A 387 5.49 9.49 -26.87
CA ALA A 387 6.30 10.67 -27.17
C ALA A 387 6.49 10.85 -28.68
N ASP A 388 6.72 9.77 -29.44
CA ASP A 388 6.85 9.79 -30.90
C ASP A 388 5.54 10.21 -31.59
N ALA A 389 4.39 9.79 -31.04
CA ALA A 389 3.08 10.16 -31.54
C ALA A 389 2.63 11.57 -31.10
N SER A 390 3.39 12.22 -30.21
CA SER A 390 3.01 13.50 -29.60
C SER A 390 3.26 14.68 -30.54
N ALA A 391 2.34 15.65 -30.54
CA ALA A 391 2.51 16.92 -31.27
C ALA A 391 3.49 17.89 -30.57
N HIS A 392 3.99 17.55 -29.37
CA HIS A 392 4.78 18.44 -28.51
C HIS A 392 6.29 18.50 -28.83
N ALA A 393 6.73 17.97 -29.98
CA ALA A 393 8.13 18.00 -30.42
C ALA A 393 9.13 17.41 -29.38
N ILE A 394 8.75 16.32 -28.71
CA ILE A 394 9.57 15.63 -27.72
C ILE A 394 10.65 14.81 -28.45
N SER A 395 11.88 15.34 -28.47
CA SER A 395 13.01 14.69 -29.12
C SER A 395 13.64 13.60 -28.22
N LEU A 396 14.62 12.85 -28.74
CA LEU A 396 15.31 11.81 -27.96
C LEU A 396 16.12 12.37 -26.79
N GLU A 397 16.73 13.56 -26.94
CA GLU A 397 17.47 14.24 -25.86
C GLU A 397 16.56 14.69 -24.70
N ASP A 398 15.25 14.79 -24.94
CA ASP A 398 14.28 15.16 -23.92
C ASP A 398 13.84 13.98 -23.04
N ARG A 399 14.19 12.74 -23.44
CA ARG A 399 13.73 11.50 -22.82
C ARG A 399 14.67 11.06 -21.71
N LEU A 400 14.80 11.92 -20.69
CA LEU A 400 15.68 11.69 -19.55
C LEU A 400 15.28 10.42 -18.78
N PRO A 401 16.23 9.75 -18.10
CA PRO A 401 15.94 8.63 -17.22
C PRO A 401 14.91 9.00 -16.14
N VAL A 402 14.03 8.06 -15.80
CA VAL A 402 12.93 8.27 -14.84
C VAL A 402 13.02 7.23 -13.73
N ALA A 403 13.03 7.70 -12.48
CA ALA A 403 12.93 6.85 -11.31
C ALA A 403 11.47 6.52 -11.00
N PHE A 404 11.27 5.42 -10.28
CA PHE A 404 9.95 4.98 -9.83
C PHE A 404 9.99 4.71 -8.33
N CYS A 405 9.02 5.25 -7.59
CA CYS A 405 8.95 5.14 -6.14
C CYS A 405 7.50 5.04 -5.70
N THR A 406 7.23 4.22 -4.68
CA THR A 406 5.93 4.23 -4.02
C THR A 406 5.92 5.24 -2.88
N ILE A 407 4.75 5.78 -2.54
CA ILE A 407 4.63 6.71 -1.42
C ILE A 407 5.07 6.09 -0.08
N SER A 408 4.89 4.78 0.09
CA SER A 408 5.35 4.10 1.32
C SER A 408 6.88 4.07 1.40
N GLU A 409 7.58 3.84 0.30
CA GLU A 409 9.04 3.91 0.28
C GLU A 409 9.55 5.35 0.43
N LEU A 410 8.85 6.32 -0.16
CA LEU A 410 9.20 7.73 0.00
C LEU A 410 9.07 8.17 1.47
N GLU A 411 7.99 7.77 2.15
CA GLU A 411 7.81 8.00 3.59
C GLU A 411 9.01 7.47 4.38
N ASP A 412 9.43 6.23 4.12
CA ASP A 412 10.57 5.60 4.80
C ASP A 412 11.89 6.34 4.52
N VAL A 413 12.15 6.71 3.27
CA VAL A 413 13.36 7.47 2.88
C VAL A 413 13.39 8.83 3.55
N LEU A 414 12.29 9.58 3.51
CA LEU A 414 12.22 10.95 4.01
C LEU A 414 12.50 11.04 5.51
N ARG A 415 12.33 9.98 6.29
CA ARG A 415 12.67 9.93 7.72
C ARG A 415 14.13 10.30 7.98
N THR A 416 15.06 9.94 7.09
CA THR A 416 16.50 10.23 7.27
C THR A 416 17.11 11.01 6.11
N ALA A 417 16.33 11.31 5.08
CA ALA A 417 16.84 12.00 3.90
C ALA A 417 17.15 13.48 4.17
N THR A 418 18.28 13.92 3.61
CA THR A 418 18.57 15.29 3.22
C THR A 418 18.20 15.51 1.74
N GLU A 419 18.13 16.78 1.31
CA GLU A 419 17.97 17.16 -0.10
C GLU A 419 18.93 16.39 -1.03
N ALA A 420 20.23 16.45 -0.73
CA ALA A 420 21.26 15.81 -1.54
C ALA A 420 21.11 14.29 -1.57
N SER A 421 20.81 13.66 -0.42
CA SER A 421 20.60 12.20 -0.37
C SER A 421 19.36 11.76 -1.16
N LEU A 422 18.30 12.57 -1.20
CA LEU A 422 17.09 12.27 -1.97
C LEU A 422 17.40 12.34 -3.46
N LEU A 423 18.00 13.44 -3.93
CA LEU A 423 18.36 13.61 -5.35
C LEU A 423 19.31 12.50 -5.82
N ALA A 424 20.31 12.14 -5.01
CA ALA A 424 21.22 11.03 -5.31
C ALA A 424 20.50 9.67 -5.36
N THR A 425 19.49 9.46 -4.53
CA THR A 425 18.68 8.23 -4.57
C THR A 425 17.88 8.16 -5.85
N VAL A 426 17.25 9.28 -6.26
CA VAL A 426 16.51 9.37 -7.53
C VAL A 426 17.43 9.11 -8.72
N GLU A 427 18.64 9.68 -8.72
CA GLU A 427 19.64 9.45 -9.76
C GLU A 427 19.93 7.96 -9.93
N ILE A 428 20.28 7.25 -8.84
CA ILE A 428 20.57 5.82 -8.86
C ILE A 428 19.33 5.01 -9.30
N ALA A 429 18.15 5.39 -8.82
CA ALA A 429 16.88 4.73 -9.11
C ALA A 429 16.39 4.94 -10.56
N SER A 430 16.92 5.93 -11.27
CA SER A 430 16.62 6.20 -12.68
C SER A 430 17.60 5.52 -13.64
N GLY A 431 18.78 5.12 -13.16
CA GLY A 431 19.85 4.49 -13.94
C GLY A 431 19.89 2.97 -13.83
N GLU A 432 21.07 2.44 -13.52
CA GLU A 432 21.35 0.99 -13.52
C GLU A 432 20.51 0.17 -12.53
N ARG A 433 19.93 0.82 -11.51
CA ARG A 433 19.14 0.17 -10.46
C ARG A 433 17.66 0.53 -10.52
N VAL A 434 17.17 0.81 -11.73
CA VAL A 434 15.74 1.05 -11.95
C VAL A 434 14.88 -0.13 -11.49
N GLY A 435 13.82 0.18 -10.72
CA GLY A 435 12.90 -0.82 -10.14
C GLY A 435 13.40 -1.52 -8.87
N TRP A 436 14.54 -1.10 -8.32
CA TRP A 436 14.97 -1.53 -6.99
C TRP A 436 14.18 -0.81 -5.90
N ILE A 437 14.12 -1.42 -4.71
CA ILE A 437 13.42 -0.83 -3.56
C ILE A 437 14.07 0.50 -3.20
N PHE A 438 13.29 1.58 -3.25
CA PHE A 438 13.81 2.94 -3.17
C PHE A 438 14.49 3.23 -1.81
N SER A 439 13.94 2.69 -0.72
CA SER A 439 14.54 2.79 0.61
C SER A 439 15.87 2.05 0.74
N SER A 440 16.05 0.93 0.04
CA SER A 440 17.33 0.23 -0.01
C SER A 440 18.38 1.05 -0.77
N LEU A 441 17.99 1.70 -1.86
CA LEU A 441 18.89 2.58 -2.62
C LEU A 441 19.34 3.78 -1.79
N HIS A 442 18.43 4.39 -1.02
CA HIS A 442 18.78 5.46 -0.10
C HIS A 442 19.77 5.00 0.98
N GLN A 443 19.74 3.73 1.38
CA GLN A 443 20.76 3.24 2.31
C GLN A 443 22.17 3.22 1.71
N ASP A 444 22.27 2.96 0.41
CA ASP A 444 23.54 2.86 -0.32
C ASP A 444 24.14 4.22 -0.72
N VAL A 445 23.36 5.31 -0.69
CA VAL A 445 23.86 6.64 -1.08
C VAL A 445 24.96 7.13 -0.12
N GLN A 446 26.07 7.60 -0.69
CA GLN A 446 27.20 8.16 0.06
C GLN A 446 26.99 9.64 0.42
N PHE A 447 25.80 9.98 0.90
CA PHE A 447 25.46 11.32 1.37
C PHE A 447 25.13 11.31 2.86
N ALA A 448 25.36 12.44 3.52
CA ALA A 448 24.96 12.60 4.91
C ALA A 448 23.44 12.44 5.03
N LYS A 449 23.05 11.58 5.98
CA LYS A 449 21.66 11.36 6.41
C LYS A 449 21.43 12.13 7.70
N THR A 450 20.19 12.49 7.96
CA THR A 450 19.79 13.07 9.24
C THR A 450 19.54 11.96 10.26
N GLU A 451 19.46 12.36 11.53
CA GLU A 451 18.75 11.54 12.52
C GLU A 451 17.32 11.26 12.04
N PRO A 452 16.72 10.11 12.41
CA PRO A 452 15.34 9.80 12.07
C PRO A 452 14.38 10.88 12.57
N LYS A 453 13.65 11.48 11.62
CA LYS A 453 12.58 12.43 11.86
C LYS A 453 11.29 11.70 12.24
N ASP A 454 10.50 12.34 13.10
CA ASP A 454 9.14 11.92 13.41
C ASP A 454 8.21 12.10 12.21
N TYR A 455 7.09 11.39 12.21
CA TYR A 455 6.09 11.53 11.16
C TYR A 455 5.37 12.88 11.30
N PRO A 456 5.38 13.75 10.28
CA PRO A 456 5.06 15.17 10.44
C PRO A 456 3.56 15.41 10.69
N PHE A 457 2.71 14.45 10.32
CA PHE A 457 1.26 14.59 10.41
C PHE A 457 0.64 13.98 11.66
N GLN A 458 1.45 13.54 12.63
CA GLN A 458 0.97 12.89 13.85
C GLN A 458 -0.04 13.74 14.63
N GLU A 459 0.18 15.06 14.68
CA GLU A 459 -0.72 15.99 15.39
C GLU A 459 -1.96 16.35 14.57
N ALA A 460 -1.86 16.33 13.24
CA ALA A 460 -3.00 16.59 12.36
C ALA A 460 -3.99 15.42 12.33
N LEU A 461 -3.59 14.20 12.71
CA LEU A 461 -4.45 13.02 12.61
C LEU A 461 -5.75 13.14 13.41
N GLY A 462 -5.74 13.79 14.58
CA GLY A 462 -6.95 13.99 15.38
C GLY A 462 -8.03 14.82 14.69
N SER A 463 -7.64 15.72 13.78
CA SER A 463 -8.59 16.50 12.96
C SER A 463 -9.29 15.66 11.89
N LEU A 464 -8.62 14.61 11.41
CA LEU A 464 -9.14 13.69 10.40
C LEU A 464 -9.93 12.54 11.03
N LEU A 465 -9.44 12.05 12.17
CA LEU A 465 -9.98 10.94 12.93
C LEU A 465 -10.22 11.42 14.38
N PRO A 466 -11.39 12.00 14.69
CA PRO A 466 -11.67 12.56 16.02
C PRO A 466 -11.52 11.54 17.17
N TRP A 467 -11.71 10.26 16.89
CA TRP A 467 -11.48 9.19 17.87
C TRP A 467 -10.00 9.03 18.23
N PHE A 468 -9.08 9.31 17.31
CA PHE A 468 -7.65 9.25 17.56
C PHE A 468 -7.19 10.40 18.45
N GLY A 469 -7.76 11.61 18.26
CA GLY A 469 -7.53 12.74 19.16
C GLY A 469 -7.93 12.40 20.60
N ARG A 470 -9.13 11.83 20.79
CA ARG A 470 -9.61 11.39 22.12
C ARG A 470 -8.72 10.32 22.76
N LEU A 471 -8.12 9.41 21.99
CA LEU A 471 -7.17 8.41 22.52
C LEU A 471 -5.90 9.07 23.08
N LYS A 472 -5.38 10.09 22.39
CA LYS A 472 -4.20 10.84 22.85
C LYS A 472 -4.49 11.56 24.17
N ASP A 473 -5.62 12.27 24.23
CA ASP A 473 -6.03 13.01 25.44
C ASP A 473 -6.14 12.07 26.67
N LEU A 474 -6.70 10.87 26.49
CA LEU A 474 -6.79 9.87 27.56
C LEU A 474 -5.43 9.33 28.01
N GLY A 475 -4.47 9.18 27.08
CA GLY A 475 -3.13 8.69 27.38
C GLY A 475 -2.27 9.72 28.13
N ASP A 476 -2.52 11.01 27.91
CA ASP A 476 -1.82 12.11 28.58
C ASP A 476 -2.39 12.39 29.98
N ASP A 477 -3.68 12.11 30.23
CA ASP A 477 -4.34 12.25 31.53
C ASP A 477 -4.05 11.08 32.52
N GLU A 478 -3.49 9.96 32.06
CA GLU A 478 -3.12 8.79 32.88
C GLU A 478 -1.61 8.73 33.26
N LEU A 479 -0.84 9.78 32.95
CA LEU A 479 0.56 9.99 33.37
C LEU A 479 0.69 11.10 34.42
#